data_AF-A0A2V7RT11-F1
#
_entry.id   AF-A0A2V7RT11-F1
#
_cell.length_a   1.000
_cell.length_b   1.000
_cell.length_c   1.000
_cell.angle_alpha   90.00
_cell.angle_beta   90.00
_cell.angle_gamma   90.00
#
_symmetry.space_group_name_H-M   'P 1'
#
loop_
_entity.id
_entity.type
_entity.pdbx_description
1 polymer ?
#
loop_
_entity_poly.entity_id
_entity_poly.type
_entity_poly.pdbx_seq_one_letter_code
_entity_poly.pdbx_strand_id
1 'polypeptide(L)' 'MTTKRAWWVALAVAALGGCASPEASRVRGGGPGGDVGNHDPVAELHQGAKMYYRTPCRTVKVKCSGPRPVFGAPGT' A
#
# COMPACT_ATOMS: atom_id res chain seq x y z
N MET A 1 43.60 -18.73 -15.84
CA MET A 1 42.42 -18.78 -16.75
C MET A 1 41.35 -19.80 -16.33
N THR A 2 41.67 -20.77 -15.47
CA THR A 2 40.74 -21.82 -15.00
C THR A 2 39.68 -21.32 -14.02
N THR A 3 40.02 -20.34 -13.17
CA THR A 3 39.11 -19.80 -12.13
C THR A 3 37.91 -19.04 -12.70
N LYS A 4 38.08 -18.24 -13.76
CA LYS A 4 36.96 -17.54 -14.42
C LYS A 4 35.98 -18.53 -15.07
N ARG A 5 36.49 -19.57 -15.72
CA ARG A 5 35.63 -20.62 -16.31
C ARG A 5 34.89 -21.42 -15.23
N ALA A 6 35.56 -21.75 -14.14
CA ALA A 6 34.92 -22.40 -12.99
C ALA A 6 33.81 -21.53 -12.37
N TRP A 7 34.02 -20.21 -12.27
CA TRP A 7 33.00 -19.27 -11.82
C TRP A 7 31.78 -19.24 -12.74
N TRP A 8 31.98 -19.19 -14.06
CA TRP A 8 30.87 -19.23 -15.01
C TRP A 8 30.08 -20.54 -14.95
N VAL A 9 30.77 -21.67 -14.77
CA VAL A 9 30.12 -22.97 -14.58
C VAL A 9 29.30 -23.00 -13.30
N ALA A 10 29.85 -22.51 -12.18
CA ALA A 10 29.12 -22.44 -10.91
C ALA A 10 27.86 -21.56 -11.01
N LEU A 11 27.96 -20.43 -11.71
CA LEU A 11 26.85 -19.49 -11.91
C LEU A 11 25.76 -20.10 -12.80
N ALA A 12 26.13 -20.84 -13.85
CA ALA A 12 25.19 -21.55 -14.70
C ALA A 12 24.43 -22.67 -13.93
N VAL A 13 25.14 -23.43 -13.09
CA VAL A 13 24.52 -24.47 -12.26
C VAL A 13 23.55 -23.88 -11.23
N ALA A 14 23.93 -22.78 -10.57
CA ALA A 14 23.06 -22.10 -9.62
C ALA A 14 21.79 -21.54 -10.26
N ALA A 15 21.90 -20.98 -11.48
CA ALA A 15 20.74 -20.47 -12.23
C ALA A 15 19.75 -21.59 -12.60
N LEU A 16 20.25 -22.79 -12.96
CA LEU A 16 19.40 -23.94 -13.27
C LEU A 16 18.73 -24.53 -12.01
N GLY A 17 19.44 -24.57 -10.88
CA GLY A 17 18.90 -25.08 -9.61
C GLY A 17 17.83 -24.18 -8.97
N GLY A 18 17.84 -22.87 -9.26
CA GLY A 18 16.83 -21.93 -8.76
C GLY A 18 15.41 -22.23 -9.24
N CYS A 19 15.25 -22.90 -10.38
CA CYS A 19 13.94 -23.23 -10.96
C CYS A 19 13.21 -24.36 -10.20
N ALA A 20 13.96 -25.27 -9.55
CA ALA A 20 13.42 -26.31 -8.69
C ALA A 20 13.33 -25.89 -7.20
N SER A 21 13.61 -24.62 -6.89
CA SER A 21 13.51 -24.11 -5.53
C SER A 21 12.06 -24.11 -5.06
N PRO A 22 11.75 -24.59 -3.84
CA PRO A 22 10.43 -24.45 -3.24
C PRO A 22 9.91 -23.00 -3.23
N GLU A 23 10.85 -22.04 -3.19
CA GLU A 23 10.55 -20.61 -3.25
C GLU A 23 10.07 -20.13 -4.63
N ALA A 24 10.45 -20.80 -5.72
CA ALA A 24 9.97 -20.47 -7.06
C ALA A 24 8.47 -20.80 -7.23
N SER A 25 7.99 -21.82 -6.52
CA SER A 25 6.56 -22.17 -6.44
C SER A 25 5.79 -21.39 -5.36
N ARG A 26 6.46 -20.59 -4.53
CA ARG A 26 5.81 -19.88 -3.42
C ARG A 26 5.07 -18.65 -3.95
N VAL A 27 3.76 -18.80 -4.15
CA VAL A 27 2.84 -17.69 -4.38
C VAL A 27 2.48 -17.02 -3.05
N ARG A 28 2.63 -15.69 -2.96
CA ARG A 28 2.04 -14.91 -1.86
C ARG A 28 0.52 -14.90 -2.03
N GLY A 29 -0.16 -15.87 -1.42
CA GLY A 29 -1.62 -15.94 -1.44
C GLY A 29 -2.18 -16.26 -2.82
N GLY A 30 -1.84 -17.43 -3.37
CA GLY A 30 -2.39 -17.93 -4.65
C GLY A 30 -3.84 -18.46 -4.58
N GLY A 31 -4.53 -18.25 -3.46
CA GLY A 31 -5.99 -18.27 -3.44
C GLY A 31 -6.53 -16.89 -3.80
N PRO A 32 -7.84 -16.72 -4.02
CA PRO A 32 -8.44 -15.38 -3.98
C PRO A 32 -7.94 -14.69 -2.69
N GLY A 33 -7.05 -13.70 -2.86
CA GLY A 33 -6.42 -13.02 -1.74
C GLY A 33 -7.53 -12.55 -0.81
N GLY A 34 -7.37 -12.83 0.49
CA GLY A 34 -8.31 -12.58 1.59
C GLY A 34 -9.72 -12.22 1.14
N ASP A 35 -10.64 -13.19 1.22
CA ASP A 35 -12.06 -13.08 0.87
C ASP A 35 -12.50 -11.65 0.53
N VAL A 36 -12.68 -11.36 -0.77
CA VAL A 36 -13.05 -10.04 -1.30
C VAL A 36 -14.42 -9.57 -0.78
N GLY A 37 -15.11 -10.40 0.01
CA GLY A 37 -16.31 -10.06 0.77
C GLY A 37 -16.10 -9.85 2.28
N ASN A 38 -14.94 -10.13 2.86
CA ASN A 38 -14.66 -9.90 4.28
C ASN A 38 -14.24 -8.45 4.54
N HIS A 39 -15.14 -7.55 4.19
CA HIS A 39 -15.09 -6.17 4.65
C HIS A 39 -16.13 -6.03 5.75
N ASP A 40 -15.67 -5.80 6.97
CA ASP A 40 -16.54 -5.35 8.05
C ASP A 40 -17.32 -4.10 7.60
N PRO A 41 -18.52 -3.86 8.15
CA PRO A 41 -19.26 -2.64 7.88
C PRO A 41 -18.36 -1.42 8.07
N VAL A 42 -18.61 -0.37 7.28
CA VAL A 42 -17.91 0.91 7.42
C VAL A 42 -17.93 1.30 8.89
N ALA A 43 -16.74 1.49 9.47
CA ALA A 43 -16.63 1.95 10.84
C ALA A 43 -17.26 3.34 10.95
N GLU A 44 -18.45 3.42 11.54
CA GLU A 44 -19.14 4.68 11.73
C GLU A 44 -18.50 5.47 12.87
N LEU A 45 -18.30 6.77 12.65
CA LEU A 45 -17.93 7.68 13.73
C LEU A 45 -19.15 7.91 14.63
N HIS A 46 -18.99 7.64 15.92
CA HIS A 46 -20.04 7.92 16.90
C HIS A 46 -20.41 9.41 16.88
N GLN A 47 -21.72 9.68 17.01
CA GLN A 47 -22.26 11.03 17.12
C GLN A 47 -21.50 11.85 18.19
N GLY A 48 -21.08 13.06 17.81
CA GLY A 48 -20.29 13.94 18.67
C GLY A 48 -18.76 13.79 18.53
N ALA A 49 -18.26 12.93 17.64
CA ALA A 49 -16.84 12.86 17.31
C ALA A 49 -16.30 14.22 16.81
N LYS A 50 -15.28 14.74 17.49
CA LYS A 50 -14.60 15.99 17.12
C LYS A 50 -13.33 15.66 16.35
N MET A 51 -13.43 15.57 15.01
CA MET A 51 -12.30 15.24 14.12
C MET A 51 -11.06 16.12 14.33
N TYR A 52 -11.26 17.36 14.78
CA TYR A 52 -10.21 18.36 15.00
C TYR A 52 -10.16 18.82 16.46
N TYR A 53 -10.26 17.89 17.42
CA TYR A 53 -10.21 18.25 18.84
C TYR A 53 -8.85 18.85 19.22
N ARG A 54 -8.87 20.13 19.63
CA ARG A 54 -7.68 20.91 20.00
C ARG A 54 -6.63 21.03 18.90
N THR A 55 -6.99 20.74 17.66
CA THR A 55 -6.09 21.01 16.53
C THR A 55 -5.97 22.53 16.36
N PRO A 56 -4.77 23.11 16.47
CA PRO A 56 -4.61 24.54 16.31
C PRO A 56 -4.97 24.96 14.89
N CYS A 57 -5.79 25.99 14.73
CA CYS A 57 -6.10 26.58 13.44
C CYS A 57 -4.83 27.22 12.86
N ARG A 58 -4.07 26.48 12.05
CA ARG A 58 -2.94 26.97 11.26
C ARG A 58 -3.25 26.90 9.78
N THR A 59 -4.40 27.43 9.37
CA THR A 59 -4.65 27.70 7.95
C THR A 59 -4.09 29.08 7.63
N VAL A 60 -3.17 29.15 6.67
CA VAL A 60 -2.87 30.42 6.01
C VAL A 60 -4.18 30.97 5.43
N LYS A 61 -4.43 32.27 5.57
CA LYS A 61 -5.58 32.93 4.92
C LYS A 61 -5.39 32.83 3.41
N VAL A 62 -5.91 31.78 2.81
CA VAL A 62 -5.98 31.61 1.37
C VAL A 62 -7.33 32.08 0.90
N LYS A 63 -7.34 32.93 -0.13
CA LYS A 63 -8.58 33.25 -0.84
C LYS A 63 -9.00 31.99 -1.57
N CYS A 64 -10.13 31.38 -1.17
CA CYS A 64 -10.69 30.25 -1.90
C CYS A 64 -11.11 30.72 -3.30
N SER A 65 -10.27 30.47 -4.31
CA SER A 65 -10.62 30.67 -5.72
C SER A 65 -11.18 29.37 -6.28
N GLY A 66 -12.49 29.32 -6.52
CA GLY A 66 -13.14 28.15 -7.10
C GLY A 66 -14.65 28.17 -6.88
N PRO A 67 -15.40 27.32 -7.59
CA PRO A 67 -16.82 27.11 -7.32
C PRO A 67 -17.01 26.64 -5.88
N ARG A 68 -18.10 27.09 -5.24
CA ARG A 68 -18.41 26.69 -3.86
C ARG A 68 -18.59 25.17 -3.80
N PRO A 69 -18.04 24.48 -2.78
CA PRO A 69 -18.30 23.06 -2.61
C PRO A 69 -19.80 22.84 -2.43
N VAL A 70 -20.33 21.80 -3.07
CA VAL A 70 -21.75 21.42 -3.01
C VAL A 70 -22.17 20.88 -1.63
N PHE A 71 -21.21 20.66 -0.72
CA PHE A 71 -21.44 20.17 0.64
C PHE A 71 -20.59 20.96 1.65
N GLY A 72 -21.16 21.20 2.83
CA GLY A 72 -20.52 21.90 3.95
C GLY A 72 -20.81 23.42 4.00
N ALA A 73 -20.96 23.96 5.20
CA ALA A 73 -21.12 25.40 5.39
C ALA A 73 -19.76 26.11 5.23
N PRO A 74 -19.70 27.30 4.60
CA PRO A 74 -18.48 28.09 4.56
C PRO A 74 -18.03 28.41 5.99
N GLY A 75 -16.78 28.09 6.32
CA GLY A 75 -16.18 28.49 7.60
C GLY A 75 -16.08 30.01 7.70
N THR A 76 -16.54 30.55 8.83
CA THR A 76 -16.45 31.98 9.20
C THR A 76 -15.02 32.41 9.48
#